data_AF-A0A2E7CED6-F1
#
_entry.id   AF-A0A2E7CED6-F1
#
_cell.length_a   1.000
_cell.length_b   1.000
_cell.length_c   1.000
_cell.angle_alpha   90.00
_cell.angle_beta   90.00
_cell.angle_gamma   90.00
#
_symmetry.space_group_name_H-M   'P 1'
#
loop_
_entity.id
_entity.type
_entity.pdbx_description
1 polymer ?
#
loop_
_entity_poly.entity_id
_entity_poly.type
_entity_poly.pdbx_seq_one_letter_code
_entity_poly.pdbx_strand_id
1 'polypeptide(L)'
;GASFGEALDAVAPNLPTTGECKVPCAEDDKDRVVAGITAAFADLPHSTVDGVRVRFEDNKGHLQGWYLARRSNTEAVLVMRAEARTETVLQDIRARIEQRVPDLIDVSGFLDAFA
;
A
#
# COMPACT_ATOMS: atom_id res chain seq x y z
N GLY A 1 17.88 -2.20 -32.74
CA GLY A 1 16.57 -2.51 -32.10
C GLY A 1 16.56 -1.86 -30.74
N ALA A 2 15.37 -1.50 -30.22
CA ALA A 2 15.25 -0.97 -28.86
C ALA A 2 15.90 -1.94 -27.86
N SER A 3 16.61 -1.39 -26.88
CA SER A 3 17.17 -2.20 -25.80
C SER A 3 16.05 -2.84 -24.97
N PHE A 4 16.36 -3.92 -24.25
CA PHE A 4 15.43 -4.52 -23.30
C PHE A 4 14.91 -3.50 -22.27
N GLY A 5 15.74 -2.52 -21.87
CA GLY A 5 15.34 -1.44 -20.98
C GLY A 5 14.29 -0.50 -21.59
N GLU A 6 14.46 -0.10 -22.86
CA GLU A 6 13.48 0.72 -23.57
C GLU A 6 12.16 -0.03 -23.81
N ALA A 7 12.23 -1.33 -24.10
CA ALA A 7 11.05 -2.16 -24.24
C ALA A 7 10.30 -2.32 -22.91
N LEU A 8 11.01 -2.38 -21.77
CA LEU A 8 10.41 -2.45 -20.44
C LEU A 8 9.73 -1.14 -20.04
N ASP A 9 10.38 0.01 -20.25
CA ASP A 9 9.80 1.32 -19.89
C ASP A 9 8.52 1.60 -20.68
N ALA A 10 8.47 1.17 -21.95
CA ALA A 10 7.30 1.30 -22.79
C ALA A 10 6.08 0.47 -22.32
N VAL A 11 6.30 -0.63 -21.59
CA VAL A 11 5.22 -1.53 -21.12
C VAL A 11 4.92 -1.41 -19.63
N ALA A 12 5.90 -0.95 -18.84
CA ALA A 12 5.81 -0.78 -17.39
C ALA A 12 6.40 0.60 -17.03
N PRO A 13 5.65 1.68 -17.25
CA PRO A 13 6.11 3.01 -16.91
C PRO A 13 6.44 3.09 -15.41
N ASN A 14 7.47 3.87 -15.08
CA ASN A 14 7.87 4.12 -13.69
C ASN A 14 6.74 4.86 -12.96
N LEU A 15 5.91 4.10 -12.23
CA LEU A 15 4.83 4.65 -11.43
C LEU A 15 5.35 5.10 -10.06
N PRO A 16 4.82 6.21 -9.52
CA PRO A 16 5.15 6.63 -8.16
C PRO A 16 4.71 5.55 -7.17
N THR A 17 5.67 5.07 -6.38
CA THR A 17 5.54 3.91 -5.49
C THR A 17 6.42 4.09 -4.28
N THR A 18 5.95 3.64 -3.12
CA THR A 18 6.74 3.65 -1.88
C THR A 18 7.78 2.52 -1.84
N GLY A 19 7.71 1.58 -2.79
CA GLY A 19 8.41 0.32 -2.69
C GLY A 19 7.86 -0.58 -1.57
N GLU A 20 8.61 -1.63 -1.24
CA GLU A 20 8.28 -2.53 -0.13
C GLU A 20 8.83 -1.97 1.19
N CYS A 21 7.94 -1.69 2.14
CA CYS A 21 8.32 -1.24 3.47
C CYS A 21 7.99 -2.29 4.52
N LYS A 22 8.93 -2.53 5.43
CA LYS A 22 8.75 -3.43 6.56
C LYS A 22 8.41 -2.61 7.80
N VAL A 23 7.18 -2.74 8.28
CA VAL A 23 6.71 -2.08 9.49
C VAL A 23 6.81 -3.07 10.66
N PRO A 24 7.52 -2.75 11.76
CA PRO A 24 7.67 -3.65 12.89
C PRO A 24 6.31 -3.93 13.55
N CYS A 25 5.94 -5.22 13.65
CA CYS A 25 4.66 -5.64 14.20
C CYS A 25 4.82 -6.99 14.93
N ALA A 26 4.49 -7.01 16.22
CA ALA A 26 4.52 -8.24 17.01
C ALA A 26 3.58 -9.30 16.42
N GLU A 27 3.99 -10.57 16.47
CA GLU A 27 3.24 -11.65 15.81
C GLU A 27 1.81 -11.80 16.33
N ASP A 28 1.61 -11.59 17.63
CA ASP A 28 0.31 -11.65 18.30
C ASP A 28 -0.63 -10.52 17.85
N ASP A 29 -0.07 -9.37 17.48
CA ASP A 29 -0.81 -8.19 17.02
C ASP A 29 -1.08 -8.17 15.51
N LYS A 30 -0.33 -8.93 14.70
CA LYS A 30 -0.44 -8.91 13.22
C LYS A 30 -1.88 -9.09 12.74
N ASP A 31 -2.57 -10.11 13.24
CA ASP A 31 -3.94 -10.41 12.83
C ASP A 31 -4.92 -9.31 13.27
N ARG A 32 -4.74 -8.78 14.48
CA ARG A 32 -5.52 -7.64 14.99
C ARG A 32 -5.30 -6.38 14.13
N VAL A 33 -4.05 -6.08 13.80
CA VAL A 33 -3.68 -4.90 12.99
C VAL A 33 -4.22 -5.05 11.57
N VAL A 34 -4.04 -6.20 10.91
CA VAL A 34 -4.58 -6.43 9.55
C VAL A 34 -6.10 -6.32 9.54
N ALA A 35 -6.79 -6.88 10.53
CA ALA A 35 -8.24 -6.75 10.66
C ALA A 35 -8.65 -5.29 10.90
N GLY A 36 -7.91 -4.55 11.73
CA GLY A 36 -8.11 -3.12 11.97
C GLY A 36 -7.94 -2.29 10.69
N ILE A 37 -6.90 -2.54 9.91
CA ILE A 37 -6.66 -1.85 8.63
C ILE A 37 -7.78 -2.19 7.65
N THR A 38 -8.22 -3.45 7.59
CA THR A 38 -9.35 -3.87 6.76
C THR A 38 -10.62 -3.12 7.12
N ALA A 39 -10.93 -3.00 8.41
CA ALA A 39 -12.08 -2.25 8.89
C ALA A 39 -11.95 -0.74 8.59
N ALA A 40 -10.75 -0.18 8.76
CA ALA A 40 -10.44 1.21 8.48
C ALA A 40 -10.64 1.59 7.00
N PHE A 41 -10.49 0.65 6.07
CA PHE A 41 -10.69 0.85 4.64
C PHE A 41 -11.90 0.09 4.08
N ALA A 42 -12.84 -0.31 4.95
CA ALA A 42 -14.04 -1.05 4.54
C ALA A 42 -14.97 -0.25 3.61
N ASP A 43 -14.86 1.08 3.59
CA ASP A 43 -15.56 1.98 2.67
C ASP A 43 -15.02 1.93 1.24
N LEU A 44 -13.82 1.38 1.03
CA LEU A 44 -13.17 1.28 -0.26
C LEU A 44 -13.16 -0.17 -0.78
N PRO A 45 -13.09 -0.36 -2.11
CA PRO A 45 -12.93 -1.69 -2.68
C PRO A 45 -11.62 -2.31 -2.20
N HIS A 46 -11.70 -3.41 -1.46
CA HIS A 46 -10.53 -4.09 -0.92
C HIS A 46 -10.61 -5.61 -1.10
N SER A 47 -9.46 -6.28 -1.02
CA SER A 47 -9.33 -7.74 -1.04
C SER A 47 -8.58 -8.18 0.19
N THR A 48 -9.05 -9.26 0.84
CA THR A 48 -8.49 -9.80 2.09
C THR A 48 -7.75 -11.13 1.90
N VAL A 49 -7.40 -11.49 0.65
CA VAL A 49 -6.85 -12.83 0.32
C VAL A 49 -5.42 -13.03 0.84
N ASP A 50 -4.56 -12.01 0.72
CA ASP A 50 -3.16 -12.05 1.17
C ASP A 50 -2.86 -10.76 1.96
N GLY A 51 -3.45 -10.67 3.16
CA GLY A 51 -3.55 -9.40 3.88
C GLY A 51 -4.65 -8.51 3.29
N VAL A 52 -4.55 -7.20 3.49
CA VAL A 52 -5.51 -6.22 2.97
C VAL A 52 -4.92 -5.45 1.80
N ARG A 53 -5.60 -5.54 0.65
CA ARG A 53 -5.28 -4.76 -0.55
C ARG A 53 -6.43 -3.83 -0.88
N VAL A 54 -6.24 -2.54 -0.64
CA VAL A 54 -7.20 -1.47 -0.90
C VAL A 54 -6.97 -0.88 -2.29
N ARG A 55 -8.03 -0.68 -3.06
CA ARG A 55 -8.00 -0.08 -4.39
C ARG A 55 -8.59 1.33 -4.34
N PHE A 56 -7.90 2.27 -4.96
CA PHE A 56 -8.34 3.64 -5.14
C PHE A 56 -8.73 3.81 -6.60
N GLU A 57 -10.02 4.03 -6.84
CA GLU A 57 -10.61 4.09 -8.17
C GLU A 57 -11.15 5.51 -8.43
N ASP A 58 -11.16 5.97 -9.69
CA ASP A 58 -11.82 7.21 -10.05
C ASP A 58 -13.35 7.03 -10.18
N ASN A 59 -14.08 8.13 -10.42
CA ASN A 59 -15.54 8.12 -10.61
C ASN A 59 -16.04 7.19 -11.73
N LYS A 60 -15.16 6.78 -12.65
CA LYS A 60 -15.42 5.82 -13.74
C LYS A 60 -14.97 4.39 -13.41
N GLY A 61 -14.45 4.14 -12.21
CA GLY A 61 -13.98 2.83 -11.77
C GLY A 61 -12.58 2.44 -12.28
N HIS A 62 -11.79 3.36 -12.85
CA HIS A 62 -10.41 3.02 -13.21
C HIS A 62 -9.50 3.07 -11.98
N LEU A 63 -8.65 2.07 -11.83
CA LEU A 63 -7.65 2.01 -10.78
C LEU A 63 -6.63 3.16 -10.94
N GLN A 64 -6.64 4.07 -9.97
CA GLN A 64 -5.71 5.18 -9.86
C GLN A 64 -4.54 4.87 -8.92
N GLY A 65 -4.76 4.00 -7.93
CA GLY A 65 -3.71 3.54 -7.05
C GLY A 65 -4.18 2.42 -6.15
N TRP A 66 -3.26 1.86 -5.38
CA TRP A 66 -3.54 0.78 -4.47
C TRP A 66 -2.62 0.83 -3.27
N TYR A 67 -3.11 0.30 -2.16
CA TYR A 67 -2.36 0.09 -0.93
C TYR A 67 -2.45 -1.38 -0.54
N LEU A 68 -1.33 -1.95 -0.11
CA LEU A 68 -1.23 -3.31 0.39
C LEU A 68 -0.64 -3.28 1.78
N ALA A 69 -1.27 -3.97 2.71
CA ALA A 69 -0.69 -4.35 3.99
C ALA A 69 -0.90 -5.84 4.21
N ARG A 70 0.20 -6.59 4.30
CA ARG A 70 0.16 -8.02 4.55
C ARG A 70 1.08 -8.40 5.69
N ARG A 71 0.67 -9.40 6.45
CA ARG A 71 1.52 -9.98 7.49
C ARG A 71 2.69 -10.72 6.86
N SER A 72 3.89 -10.58 7.42
CA SER A 72 5.00 -11.44 7.08
C SER A 72 4.84 -12.79 7.80
N ASN A 73 5.01 -13.89 7.07
CA ASN A 73 4.92 -15.24 7.61
C ASN A 73 6.18 -15.68 8.37
N THR A 74 7.31 -15.01 8.14
CA THR A 74 8.62 -15.45 8.64
C THR A 74 9.25 -14.47 9.63
N GLU A 75 8.79 -13.23 9.66
CA GLU A 75 9.36 -12.15 10.46
C GLU A 75 8.25 -11.40 11.21
N ALA A 76 8.55 -10.82 12.37
CA ALA A 76 7.63 -9.97 13.14
C ALA A 76 7.47 -8.57 12.51
N VAL A 77 7.00 -8.54 11.26
CA VAL A 77 6.77 -7.32 10.48
C VAL A 77 5.48 -7.43 9.66
N LEU A 78 4.89 -6.28 9.38
CA LEU A 78 3.90 -6.08 8.33
C LEU A 78 4.59 -5.50 7.11
N VAL A 79 4.37 -6.14 5.96
CA VAL A 79 4.85 -5.64 4.69
C VAL A 79 3.80 -4.71 4.12
N MET A 80 4.16 -3.45 3.92
CA MET A 80 3.31 -2.41 3.37
C MET A 80 3.87 -1.87 2.06
N ARG A 81 2.97 -1.55 1.13
CA ARG A 81 3.31 -0.92 -0.15
C ARG A 81 2.15 -0.08 -0.66
N ALA A 82 2.44 1.10 -1.18
CA ALA A 82 1.48 1.90 -1.92
C ALA A 82 2.05 2.26 -3.29
N GLU A 83 1.18 2.30 -4.29
CA GLU A 83 1.53 2.68 -5.65
C GLU A 83 0.36 3.40 -6.30
N ALA A 84 0.66 4.41 -7.10
CA ALA A 84 -0.35 5.20 -7.78
C ALA A 84 0.06 5.57 -9.20
N ARG A 85 -0.90 6.01 -10.01
CA ARG A 85 -0.65 6.52 -11.36
C ARG A 85 -0.03 7.92 -11.38
N THR A 86 -0.20 8.70 -10.30
CA THR A 86 0.29 10.07 -10.19
C THR A 86 0.73 10.34 -8.77
N GLU A 87 1.68 11.27 -8.59
CA GLU A 87 2.14 11.70 -7.27
C GLU A 87 0.99 12.27 -6.41
N THR A 88 0.04 12.98 -7.03
CA THR A 88 -1.15 13.49 -6.34
C THR A 88 -1.98 12.38 -5.70
N VAL A 89 -2.20 11.28 -6.44
CA VAL A 89 -2.94 10.13 -5.91
C VAL A 89 -2.10 9.40 -4.85
N LEU A 90 -0.78 9.32 -5.03
CA LEU A 90 0.10 8.72 -4.02
C LEU A 90 0.04 9.50 -2.69
N GLN A 91 0.03 10.84 -2.75
CA GLN A 91 -0.12 11.69 -1.56
C GLN A 91 -1.54 11.62 -0.97
N ASP A 92 -2.60 11.44 -1.77
CA ASP A 92 -3.94 11.15 -1.23
C ASP A 92 -3.95 9.83 -0.45
N ILE A 93 -3.35 8.78 -1.01
CA ILE A 93 -3.22 7.48 -0.35
C ILE A 93 -2.45 7.63 0.97
N ARG A 94 -1.33 8.36 0.97
CA ARG A 94 -0.56 8.69 2.18
C ARG A 94 -1.44 9.33 3.24
N ALA A 95 -2.19 10.37 2.88
CA ALA A 95 -3.03 11.11 3.82
C ALA A 95 -4.11 10.21 4.42
N ARG A 96 -4.72 9.30 3.64
CA ARG A 96 -5.72 8.36 4.17
C ARG A 96 -5.11 7.33 5.11
N ILE A 97 -3.89 6.89 4.85
CA ILE A 97 -3.16 5.96 5.71
C ILE A 97 -2.79 6.64 7.01
N GLU A 98 -2.23 7.85 6.94
CA GLU A 98 -1.89 8.68 8.11
C GLU A 98 -3.12 9.01 8.97
N GLN A 99 -4.31 9.12 8.38
CA GLN A 99 -5.53 9.39 9.15
C GLN A 99 -6.14 8.16 9.81
N ARG A 100 -5.91 6.95 9.28
CA ARG A 100 -6.69 5.76 9.63
C ARG A 100 -5.90 4.62 10.26
N VAL A 101 -4.59 4.57 10.02
CA VAL A 101 -3.71 3.48 10.45
C VAL A 101 -2.87 3.76 11.71
N PRO A 102 -2.50 5.01 12.09
CA PRO A 102 -1.56 5.21 13.21
C PRO A 102 -2.11 4.77 14.57
N ASP A 103 -3.43 4.73 14.75
CA ASP A 103 -4.07 4.17 15.96
C ASP A 103 -3.89 2.65 16.08
N LEU A 104 -3.55 1.96 14.99
CA LEU A 104 -3.40 0.51 14.94
C LEU A 104 -1.94 0.07 15.06
N ILE A 105 -1.03 0.80 14.41
CA ILE A 105 0.40 0.49 14.37
C ILE A 105 1.22 1.74 14.01
N ASP A 106 2.45 1.80 14.51
CA ASP A 106 3.41 2.84 14.10
C ASP A 106 3.74 2.68 12.61
N VAL A 107 3.23 3.59 11.78
CA VAL A 107 3.49 3.64 10.34
C VAL A 107 4.49 4.73 9.95
N SER A 108 5.17 5.33 10.93
CA SER A 108 6.11 6.44 10.71
C SER A 108 7.17 6.11 9.66
N GLY A 109 7.77 4.92 9.75
CA GLY A 109 8.75 4.45 8.76
C GLY A 109 8.16 4.15 7.38
N PHE A 110 6.86 3.86 7.29
CA PHE A 110 6.19 3.69 6.00
C PHE A 110 5.81 5.04 5.38
N LEU A 111 5.39 6.03 6.19
CA LEU A 111 5.06 7.37 5.71
C LEU A 111 6.27 8.11 5.15
N ASP A 112 7.48 7.85 5.67
CA ASP A 112 8.74 8.38 5.13
C ASP A 112 9.02 7.90 3.71
N ALA A 113 8.55 6.70 3.35
CA ALA A 113 8.74 6.12 2.01
C ALA A 113 7.85 6.75 0.92
N PHE A 114 6.98 7.70 1.28
CA PHE A 114 6.19 8.50 0.33
C PHE A 114 6.92 9.79 -0.10
N ALA A 115 8.15 10.02 0.38
CA ALA A 115 8.98 11.18 0.09
C ALA A 115 9.64 11.14 -1.29
#